data_AF-A0A540NG60-F1
#
_entry.id   AF-A0A540NG60-F1
#
_cell.length_a   1.000
_cell.length_b   1.000
_cell.length_c   1.000
_cell.angle_alpha   90.00
_cell.angle_beta   90.00
_cell.angle_gamma   90.00
#
_symmetry.space_group_name_H-M   'P 1'
#
loop_
_entity.id
_entity.type
_entity.pdbx_description
1 polymer ?
#
loop_
_entity_poly.entity_id
_entity_poly.type
_entity_poly.pdbx_seq_one_letter_code
_entity_poly.pdbx_strand_id
1 'polypeptide(L)'
;MLIVIFFPEHANELYIIWFKVESLEEVKKAIHVGVDAIIIQGREAGGHDALISLLPKVVDLVRDRDIPLIAVGGILDARGYVSTLALGAQGICLGTRFLATEESHAHPAYKRKVVEYDATEYADVSGCARWPDAPHLVLHTPFFNDCKYIPADQNEAGQPVIGRAIIHDRKIEIRGLAGTVPNATTTGDIESVVVYAGQSVGLILWNERDVLCSIPACSCETKKEIACYVETQKTMKFLMGLNDSYATVRSNTFPLEPLPTVSKAYSLVLYHERQTTPPKILGHISSAHFRDGRVTPLIFVVNEKRLLRLNKVVLQKATKS
;
A
#
# COMPACT_ATOMS: atom_id res chain seq x y z
N MET A 1 -15.15 2.41 8.62
CA MET A 1 -15.45 2.38 7.16
C MET A 1 -15.50 0.93 6.69
N LEU A 2 -16.61 0.47 6.11
CA LEU A 2 -16.73 -0.89 5.54
C LEU A 2 -15.99 -0.94 4.19
N ILE A 3 -15.06 -1.88 4.01
CA ILE A 3 -14.36 -2.08 2.74
C ILE A 3 -14.75 -3.47 2.23
N VAL A 4 -15.60 -3.52 1.21
CA VAL A 4 -15.94 -4.77 0.53
C VAL A 4 -14.93 -4.97 -0.61
N ILE A 5 -14.16 -6.06 -0.57
CA ILE A 5 -13.19 -6.39 -1.61
C ILE A 5 -13.72 -7.56 -2.42
N PHE A 6 -13.83 -7.38 -3.73
CA PHE A 6 -14.30 -8.38 -4.69
C PHE A 6 -13.12 -9.19 -5.23
N PHE A 7 -13.23 -10.53 -5.19
CA PHE A 7 -12.26 -11.44 -5.81
C PHE A 7 -12.90 -12.10 -7.05
N PRO A 8 -12.52 -11.68 -8.27
CA PRO A 8 -13.22 -12.08 -9.50
C PRO A 8 -12.88 -13.49 -10.02
N GLU A 9 -11.96 -14.24 -9.40
CA GLU A 9 -11.42 -15.49 -9.99
C GLU A 9 -12.19 -16.78 -9.67
N HIS A 10 -13.32 -16.72 -8.97
CA HIS A 10 -14.14 -17.90 -8.68
C HIS A 10 -15.55 -17.75 -9.25
N ALA A 11 -15.99 -18.76 -10.00
CA ALA A 11 -17.31 -18.83 -10.68
C ALA A 11 -18.52 -18.82 -9.73
N ASN A 12 -18.27 -18.78 -8.41
CA ASN A 12 -19.26 -18.50 -7.38
C ASN A 12 -18.88 -17.15 -6.74
N GLU A 13 -19.77 -16.16 -6.79
CA GLU A 13 -19.57 -14.83 -6.21
C GLU A 13 -19.27 -14.91 -4.71
N LEU A 14 -17.99 -14.90 -4.35
CA LEU A 14 -17.55 -15.00 -2.96
C LEU A 14 -17.32 -13.60 -2.40
N TYR A 15 -18.23 -13.15 -1.55
CA TYR A 15 -18.12 -11.86 -0.85
C TYR A 15 -17.28 -12.03 0.41
N ILE A 16 -16.12 -11.37 0.45
CA ILE A 16 -15.30 -11.27 1.67
C ILE A 16 -15.52 -9.88 2.28
N ILE A 17 -16.10 -9.84 3.48
CA ILE A 17 -16.43 -8.60 4.16
C ILE A 17 -15.27 -8.21 5.06
N TRP A 18 -14.56 -7.14 4.70
CA TRP A 18 -13.47 -6.59 5.52
C TRP A 18 -13.93 -5.32 6.22
N PHE A 19 -13.60 -5.20 7.50
CA PHE A 19 -13.91 -4.01 8.28
C PHE A 19 -12.63 -3.33 8.72
N LYS A 20 -12.48 -2.06 8.33
CA LYS A 20 -11.39 -1.21 8.78
C LYS A 20 -11.75 -0.64 10.15
N VAL A 21 -10.94 -0.95 11.14
CA VAL A 21 -11.12 -0.56 12.54
C VAL A 21 -9.91 0.23 13.03
N GLU A 22 -10.16 1.18 13.93
CA GLU A 22 -9.12 1.94 14.63
C GLU A 22 -9.26 1.92 16.16
N SER A 23 -10.24 1.17 16.68
CA SER A 23 -10.48 0.99 18.11
C SER A 23 -11.08 -0.37 18.45
N LEU A 24 -11.00 -0.77 19.73
CA LEU A 24 -11.59 -2.02 20.22
C LEU A 24 -13.12 -2.05 20.12
N GLU A 25 -13.79 -0.90 20.24
CA GLU A 25 -15.25 -0.83 20.12
C GLU A 25 -15.71 -1.12 18.69
N GLU A 26 -14.97 -0.65 17.69
CA GLU A 26 -15.25 -0.98 16.29
C GLU A 26 -14.98 -2.45 15.98
N VAL A 27 -13.96 -3.06 16.59
CA VAL A 27 -13.71 -4.50 16.48
C VAL A 27 -14.89 -5.31 17.00
N LYS A 28 -15.43 -4.96 18.18
CA LYS A 28 -16.62 -5.65 18.72
C LYS A 28 -17.82 -5.54 17.79
N LYS A 29 -18.03 -4.37 17.17
CA LYS A 29 -19.08 -4.17 16.16
C LYS A 29 -18.84 -5.03 14.92
N ALA A 30 -17.61 -5.05 14.39
CA ALA A 30 -17.25 -5.87 13.23
C ALA A 30 -17.48 -7.36 13.49
N ILE A 31 -17.10 -7.85 14.67
CA ILE A 31 -17.38 -9.21 15.12
C ILE A 31 -18.88 -9.51 15.14
N HIS A 32 -19.70 -8.59 15.68
CA HIS A 32 -21.15 -8.76 15.75
C HIS A 32 -21.80 -8.85 14.36
N VAL A 33 -21.26 -8.12 13.38
CA VAL A 33 -21.71 -8.15 11.98
C VAL A 33 -21.30 -9.44 11.26
N GLY A 34 -20.32 -10.19 11.77
CA GLY A 34 -19.87 -11.46 11.17
C GLY A 34 -18.90 -11.28 10.01
N VAL A 35 -17.89 -10.42 10.17
CA VAL A 35 -16.87 -10.15 9.15
C VAL A 35 -15.94 -11.34 8.91
N ASP A 36 -15.41 -11.43 7.69
CA ASP A 36 -14.50 -12.50 7.28
C ASP A 36 -13.03 -12.19 7.61
N ALA A 37 -12.69 -10.89 7.73
CA ALA A 37 -11.38 -10.43 8.17
C ALA A 37 -11.50 -9.02 8.77
N ILE A 38 -10.51 -8.64 9.59
CA ILE A 38 -10.43 -7.30 10.19
C ILE A 38 -9.14 -6.62 9.75
N ILE A 39 -9.26 -5.41 9.20
CA ILE A 39 -8.12 -4.54 8.90
C ILE A 39 -7.95 -3.57 10.06
N ILE A 40 -6.84 -3.71 10.79
CA ILE A 40 -6.52 -2.89 11.95
C ILE A 40 -5.62 -1.76 11.49
N GLN A 41 -6.15 -0.53 11.51
CA GLN A 41 -5.39 0.67 11.15
C GLN A 41 -4.87 1.34 12.40
N GLY A 42 -3.55 1.46 12.50
CA GLY A 42 -2.90 2.27 13.53
C GLY A 42 -2.84 3.75 13.19
N ARG A 43 -2.50 4.54 14.21
CA ARG A 43 -2.24 5.98 14.13
C ARG A 43 -1.21 6.34 13.06
N GLU A 44 -0.26 5.44 12.80
CA GLU A 44 0.78 5.63 11.80
C GLU A 44 0.24 5.71 10.35
N ALA A 45 -1.03 5.33 10.12
CA ALA A 45 -1.74 5.48 8.84
C ALA A 45 -2.95 6.42 8.94
N GLY A 46 -3.14 7.16 10.04
CA GLY A 46 -4.28 8.05 10.23
C GLY A 46 -5.38 7.50 11.15
N GLY A 47 -5.18 6.36 11.82
CA GLY A 47 -6.11 5.86 12.85
C GLY A 47 -5.97 6.59 14.19
N HIS A 48 -6.69 6.15 15.24
CA HIS A 48 -6.62 6.78 16.57
C HIS A 48 -5.49 6.23 17.44
N ASP A 49 -5.44 4.91 17.62
CA ASP A 49 -4.47 4.23 18.48
C ASP A 49 -3.23 3.78 17.71
N ALA A 50 -2.04 3.84 18.33
CA ALA A 50 -0.81 3.32 17.72
C ALA A 50 -0.91 1.82 17.44
N LEU A 51 -0.45 1.38 16.25
CA LEU A 51 -0.60 -0.02 15.82
C LEU A 51 0.03 -1.01 16.80
N ILE A 52 1.19 -0.65 17.35
CA ILE A 52 1.95 -1.48 18.31
C ILE A 52 1.16 -1.80 19.58
N SER A 53 0.26 -0.90 19.99
CA SER A 53 -0.55 -1.05 21.20
C SER A 53 -1.94 -1.62 20.91
N LEU A 54 -2.51 -1.31 19.74
CA LEU A 54 -3.85 -1.76 19.35
C LEU A 54 -3.84 -3.23 18.92
N LEU A 55 -2.90 -3.62 18.06
CA LEU A 55 -2.90 -4.95 17.43
C LEU A 55 -2.90 -6.11 18.44
N PRO A 56 -2.04 -6.14 19.48
CA PRO A 56 -2.08 -7.22 20.48
C PRO A 56 -3.41 -7.30 21.24
N LYS A 57 -4.02 -6.16 21.58
CA LYS A 57 -5.33 -6.12 22.26
C LYS A 57 -6.43 -6.73 21.38
N VAL A 58 -6.37 -6.46 20.07
CA VAL A 58 -7.33 -7.04 19.12
C VAL A 58 -7.09 -8.54 18.97
N VAL A 59 -5.84 -8.98 18.90
CA VAL A 59 -5.47 -10.41 18.87
C VAL A 59 -6.05 -11.14 20.07
N ASP A 60 -5.90 -10.59 21.27
CA ASP A 60 -6.45 -11.17 22.50
C ASP A 60 -8.00 -11.21 22.47
N LEU A 61 -8.64 -10.15 21.96
CA LEU A 61 -10.09 -10.06 21.86
C LEU A 61 -10.70 -11.09 20.88
N VAL A 62 -9.98 -11.42 19.81
CA VAL A 62 -10.45 -12.36 18.77
C VAL A 62 -9.86 -13.75 18.91
N ARG A 63 -9.09 -14.05 19.97
CA ARG A 63 -8.33 -15.31 20.11
C ARG A 63 -9.16 -16.59 19.92
N ASP A 64 -10.42 -16.58 20.36
CA ASP A 64 -11.34 -17.73 20.30
C ASP A 64 -12.21 -17.69 19.03
N ARG A 65 -11.87 -16.80 18.09
CA ARG A 65 -12.55 -16.61 16.82
C ARG A 65 -11.55 -16.86 15.69
N ASP A 66 -11.99 -17.55 14.64
CA ASP A 66 -11.17 -17.78 13.46
C ASP A 66 -11.21 -16.57 12.50
N ILE A 67 -10.94 -15.36 13.04
CA ILE A 67 -10.97 -14.11 12.28
C ILE A 67 -9.54 -13.65 11.99
N PRO A 68 -9.10 -13.62 10.73
CA PRO A 68 -7.78 -13.13 10.34
C PRO A 68 -7.66 -11.62 10.51
N LEU A 69 -6.49 -11.18 11.00
CA LEU A 69 -6.16 -9.79 11.24
C LEU A 69 -5.11 -9.31 10.23
N ILE A 70 -5.38 -8.16 9.63
CA ILE A 70 -4.51 -7.49 8.66
C ILE A 70 -4.08 -6.15 9.27
N ALA A 71 -2.78 -5.95 9.44
CA ALA A 71 -2.25 -4.75 10.07
C ALA A 71 -1.93 -3.64 9.05
N VAL A 72 -2.23 -2.39 9.39
CA VAL A 72 -1.93 -1.20 8.58
C VAL A 72 -1.39 -0.10 9.47
N GLY A 73 -0.29 0.54 9.05
CA GLY A 73 0.29 1.67 9.78
C GLY A 73 1.80 1.55 9.94
N GLY A 74 2.56 2.51 9.37
CA GLY A 74 4.01 2.58 9.57
C GLY A 74 4.83 1.45 8.91
N ILE A 75 4.21 0.59 8.10
CA ILE A 75 4.86 -0.55 7.47
C ILE A 75 5.39 -0.13 6.09
N LEU A 76 6.70 -0.25 5.88
CA LEU A 76 7.37 0.07 4.61
C LEU A 76 8.17 -1.10 4.04
N ASP A 77 8.82 -1.87 4.91
CA ASP A 77 9.76 -2.91 4.53
C ASP A 77 9.58 -4.20 5.35
N ALA A 78 10.49 -5.15 5.15
CA ALA A 78 10.47 -6.43 5.83
C ALA A 78 10.50 -6.31 7.37
N ARG A 79 11.09 -5.26 7.94
CA ARG A 79 11.15 -5.07 9.40
C ARG A 79 9.76 -4.82 9.95
N GLY A 80 9.00 -3.92 9.32
CA GLY A 80 7.61 -3.66 9.68
C GLY A 80 6.69 -4.86 9.43
N TYR A 81 6.94 -5.63 8.37
CA TYR A 81 6.20 -6.87 8.12
C TYR A 81 6.45 -7.91 9.23
N VAL A 82 7.72 -8.17 9.57
CA VAL A 82 8.08 -9.15 10.60
C VAL A 82 7.56 -8.73 11.98
N SER A 83 7.67 -7.44 12.33
CA SER A 83 7.18 -6.93 13.62
C SER A 83 5.67 -7.12 13.77
N THR A 84 4.89 -6.81 12.74
CA THR A 84 3.43 -6.98 12.78
C THR A 84 2.98 -8.43 12.83
N LEU A 85 3.68 -9.34 12.15
CA LEU A 85 3.44 -10.79 12.30
C LEU A 85 3.74 -11.28 13.72
N ALA A 86 4.80 -10.75 14.34
CA ALA A 86 5.17 -11.05 15.72
C ALA A 86 4.12 -10.53 16.72
N LEU A 87 3.50 -9.39 16.42
CA LEU A 87 2.37 -8.84 17.18
C LEU A 87 1.04 -9.60 16.97
N GLY A 88 1.01 -10.60 16.09
CA GLY A 88 -0.12 -11.52 15.94
C GLY A 88 -0.95 -11.34 14.66
N ALA A 89 -0.58 -10.42 13.77
CA ALA A 89 -1.24 -10.31 12.47
C ALA A 89 -0.97 -11.53 11.57
N GLN A 90 -1.88 -11.75 10.61
CA GLN A 90 -1.77 -12.77 9.56
C GLN A 90 -1.37 -12.15 8.21
N GLY A 91 -1.52 -10.85 8.08
CA GLY A 91 -1.09 -10.08 6.91
C GLY A 91 -0.93 -8.60 7.23
N ILE A 92 -0.48 -7.86 6.22
CA ILE A 92 -0.31 -6.42 6.27
C ILE A 92 -1.01 -5.77 5.09
N CYS A 93 -1.33 -4.49 5.21
CA CYS A 93 -1.76 -3.68 4.11
C CYS A 93 -0.97 -2.38 4.02
N LEU A 94 -0.55 -2.08 2.79
CA LEU A 94 0.46 -1.08 2.47
C LEU A 94 -0.14 0.00 1.58
N GLY A 95 -0.18 1.23 2.09
CA GLY A 95 -0.61 2.43 1.36
C GLY A 95 0.57 3.27 0.88
N THR A 96 1.13 4.08 1.78
CA THR A 96 2.24 5.02 1.51
C THR A 96 3.39 4.39 0.72
N ARG A 97 3.73 3.14 1.04
CA ARG A 97 4.79 2.37 0.37
C ARG A 97 4.67 2.36 -1.15
N PHE A 98 3.44 2.33 -1.67
CA PHE A 98 3.17 2.21 -3.10
C PHE A 98 2.89 3.54 -3.78
N LEU A 99 2.89 4.68 -3.06
CA LEU A 99 2.62 5.99 -3.66
C LEU A 99 3.70 6.40 -4.67
N ALA A 100 4.96 6.14 -4.36
CA ALA A 100 6.12 6.58 -5.15
C ALA A 100 6.64 5.52 -6.15
N THR A 101 5.95 4.39 -6.34
CA THR A 101 6.37 3.39 -7.33
C THR A 101 6.09 3.86 -8.75
N GLU A 102 6.70 3.19 -9.73
CA GLU A 102 6.53 3.53 -11.15
C GLU A 102 5.07 3.38 -11.59
N GLU A 103 4.41 2.30 -11.18
CA GLU A 103 3.03 1.92 -11.53
C GLU A 103 1.96 2.81 -10.88
N SER A 104 2.31 3.54 -9.83
CA SER A 104 1.39 4.45 -9.16
C SER A 104 0.91 5.53 -10.14
N HIS A 105 -0.39 5.74 -10.23
CA HIS A 105 -0.97 6.81 -11.05
C HIS A 105 -0.91 8.19 -10.36
N ALA A 106 -0.22 8.31 -9.22
CA ALA A 106 0.00 9.60 -8.55
C ALA A 106 0.82 10.55 -9.43
N HIS A 107 0.56 11.86 -9.30
CA HIS A 107 1.30 12.87 -10.05
C HIS A 107 2.81 12.81 -9.73
N PRO A 108 3.73 12.99 -10.69
CA PRO A 108 5.18 12.94 -10.44
C PRO A 108 5.67 13.85 -9.30
N ALA A 109 5.15 15.09 -9.22
CA ALA A 109 5.45 16.01 -8.12
C ALA A 109 4.99 15.48 -6.75
N TYR A 110 3.87 14.75 -6.70
CA TYR A 110 3.37 14.11 -5.48
C TYR A 110 4.31 12.96 -5.06
N LYS A 111 4.70 12.11 -6.01
CA LYS A 111 5.68 11.02 -5.77
C LYS A 111 7.01 11.58 -5.25
N ARG A 112 7.49 12.66 -5.86
CA ARG A 112 8.71 13.37 -5.46
C ARG A 112 8.64 13.83 -4.01
N LYS A 113 7.57 14.52 -3.62
CA LYS A 113 7.35 14.98 -2.23
C LYS A 113 7.34 13.81 -1.23
N VAL A 114 6.71 12.67 -1.56
CA VAL A 114 6.71 11.47 -0.69
C VAL A 114 8.12 10.93 -0.41
N VAL A 115 9.07 11.13 -1.34
CA VAL A 115 10.46 10.65 -1.21
C VAL A 115 11.41 11.70 -0.63
N GLU A 116 11.11 12.99 -0.82
CA GLU A 116 11.92 14.12 -0.34
C GLU A 116 11.67 14.45 1.14
N TYR A 117 10.43 14.36 1.60
CA TYR A 117 10.04 14.71 2.95
C TYR A 117 10.00 13.49 3.87
N ASP A 118 10.26 13.70 5.17
CA ASP A 118 10.45 12.64 6.16
C ASP A 118 9.49 12.73 7.36
N ALA A 119 8.61 13.73 7.37
CA ALA A 119 7.69 13.99 8.48
C ALA A 119 6.25 14.22 8.01
N THR A 120 5.31 13.76 8.84
CA THR A 120 3.86 13.94 8.67
C THR A 120 3.22 14.42 9.97
N GLU A 121 2.15 15.20 9.83
CA GLU A 121 1.33 15.69 10.94
C GLU A 121 -0.14 15.40 10.67
N TYR A 122 -0.92 15.29 11.75
CA TYR A 122 -2.37 15.20 11.67
C TYR A 122 -2.94 16.57 11.33
N ALA A 123 -3.71 16.63 10.25
CA ALA A 123 -4.37 17.84 9.80
C ALA A 123 -5.89 17.69 9.85
N ASP A 124 -6.52 18.63 10.56
CA ASP A 124 -7.97 18.76 10.70
C ASP A 124 -8.57 19.72 9.66
N VAL A 125 -7.74 20.25 8.76
CA VAL A 125 -8.11 21.24 7.73
C VAL A 125 -8.18 20.64 6.33
N SER A 126 -7.68 19.41 6.16
CA SER A 126 -7.49 18.77 4.86
C SER A 126 -8.55 17.70 4.59
N GLY A 127 -9.30 17.83 3.49
CA GLY A 127 -10.32 16.86 3.08
C GLY A 127 -11.63 16.93 3.86
N CYS A 128 -11.82 17.98 4.67
CA CYS A 128 -12.91 18.10 5.62
C CYS A 128 -14.27 18.33 4.97
N ALA A 129 -14.34 18.90 3.76
CA ALA A 129 -15.60 18.98 3.02
C ALA A 129 -16.08 17.58 2.60
N ARG A 130 -15.16 16.63 2.42
CA ARG A 130 -15.50 15.24 2.06
C ARG A 130 -15.63 14.33 3.27
N TRP A 131 -14.81 14.54 4.29
CA TRP A 131 -14.75 13.73 5.52
C TRP A 131 -14.69 14.67 6.74
N PRO A 132 -15.83 15.17 7.21
CA PRO A 132 -15.88 15.99 8.41
C PRO A 132 -15.42 15.18 9.63
N ASP A 133 -14.72 15.84 10.54
CA ASP A 133 -14.21 15.26 11.81
C ASP A 133 -13.29 14.04 11.64
N ALA A 134 -12.62 13.94 10.49
CA ALA A 134 -11.65 12.89 10.20
C ALA A 134 -10.26 13.51 9.97
N PRO A 135 -9.41 13.61 11.01
CA PRO A 135 -8.03 14.05 10.88
C PRO A 135 -7.25 13.14 9.93
N HIS A 136 -6.48 13.73 9.02
CA HIS A 136 -5.65 12.98 8.06
C HIS A 136 -4.16 13.22 8.30
N LEU A 137 -3.33 12.22 8.05
CA LEU A 137 -1.88 12.43 8.00
C LEU A 137 -1.47 13.07 6.68
N VAL A 138 -0.75 14.20 6.79
CA VAL A 138 -0.23 14.96 5.66
C VAL A 138 1.26 15.26 5.85
N LEU A 139 2.02 15.28 4.76
CA LEU A 139 3.44 15.63 4.78
C LEU A 139 3.66 17.09 5.21
N HIS A 140 4.78 17.32 5.90
CA HIS A 140 5.28 18.65 6.26
C HIS A 140 5.83 19.42 5.06
N THR A 141 4.97 19.81 4.13
CA THR A 141 5.35 20.65 2.98
C THR A 141 5.25 22.13 3.32
N PRO A 142 5.96 23.03 2.60
CA PRO A 142 5.77 24.48 2.74
C PRO A 142 4.30 24.91 2.63
N PHE A 143 3.60 24.39 1.61
CA PHE A 143 2.18 24.64 1.42
C PHE A 143 1.32 24.24 2.63
N PHE A 144 1.57 23.05 3.20
CA PHE A 144 0.83 22.62 4.39
C PHE A 144 1.13 23.53 5.60
N ASN A 145 2.38 23.92 5.80
CA ASN A 145 2.75 24.81 6.90
C ASN A 145 2.09 26.20 6.82
N ASP A 146 1.87 26.71 5.61
CA ASP A 146 1.18 27.98 5.40
C ASP A 146 -0.33 27.86 5.68
N CYS A 147 -0.91 26.67 5.46
CA CYS A 147 -2.35 26.45 5.52
C CYS A 147 -2.84 25.75 6.79
N LYS A 148 -1.95 25.19 7.63
CA LYS A 148 -2.35 24.36 8.79
C LYS A 148 -3.10 25.10 9.89
N TYR A 149 -3.05 26.43 9.90
CA TYR A 149 -3.76 27.29 10.85
C TYR A 149 -5.06 27.88 10.28
N ILE A 150 -5.44 27.49 9.06
CA ILE A 150 -6.73 27.89 8.50
C ILE A 150 -7.84 27.27 9.37
N PRO A 151 -8.86 28.04 9.80
CA PRO A 151 -9.94 27.50 10.60
C PRO A 151 -10.70 26.40 9.84
N ALA A 152 -11.11 25.33 10.54
CA ALA A 152 -11.71 24.13 9.91
C ALA A 152 -13.04 24.41 9.16
N ASP A 153 -13.73 25.50 9.49
CA ASP A 153 -14.93 25.98 8.80
C ASP A 153 -14.60 26.61 7.42
N GLN A 154 -13.35 27.01 7.19
CA GLN A 154 -12.81 27.43 5.89
C GLN A 154 -12.19 26.25 5.12
N ASN A 155 -13.00 25.21 4.91
CA ASN A 155 -12.62 23.98 4.22
C ASN A 155 -12.30 24.17 2.71
N GLU A 156 -11.97 23.08 2.01
CA GLU A 156 -11.57 23.12 0.61
C GLU A 156 -12.61 23.71 -0.36
N ALA A 157 -13.90 23.79 0.00
CA ALA A 157 -14.96 24.29 -0.89
C ALA A 157 -14.79 25.80 -1.20
N GLY A 158 -14.26 26.57 -0.25
CA GLY A 158 -14.00 28.01 -0.41
C GLY A 158 -12.66 28.33 -1.07
N GLN A 159 -11.79 27.34 -1.28
CA GLN A 159 -10.42 27.57 -1.77
C GLN A 159 -10.35 27.75 -3.29
N PRO A 160 -9.35 28.48 -3.80
CA PRO A 160 -9.17 28.60 -5.25
C PRO A 160 -8.94 27.23 -5.91
N VAL A 161 -9.44 27.10 -7.14
CA VAL A 161 -9.11 25.97 -8.02
C VAL A 161 -7.69 26.17 -8.51
N ILE A 162 -6.80 25.28 -8.09
CA ILE A 162 -5.37 25.31 -8.44
C ILE A 162 -5.05 24.41 -9.64
N GLY A 163 -5.95 23.48 -9.97
CA GLY A 163 -5.72 22.54 -11.06
C GLY A 163 -6.95 21.76 -11.50
N ARG A 164 -6.75 20.89 -12.50
CA ARG A 164 -7.78 19.99 -13.03
C ARG A 164 -7.18 18.63 -13.35
N ALA A 165 -7.90 17.57 -13.03
CA ALA A 165 -7.52 16.18 -13.29
C ALA A 165 -8.63 15.45 -14.05
N ILE A 166 -8.27 14.39 -14.77
CA ILE A 166 -9.23 13.41 -15.28
C ILE A 166 -9.29 12.25 -14.28
N ILE A 167 -10.48 12.00 -13.74
CA ILE A 167 -10.76 10.89 -12.83
C ILE A 167 -12.06 10.26 -13.32
N HIS A 168 -12.05 8.96 -13.66
CA HIS A 168 -13.23 8.26 -14.20
C HIS A 168 -13.82 8.94 -15.43
N ASP A 169 -12.95 9.32 -16.38
CA ASP A 169 -13.31 10.06 -17.61
C ASP A 169 -14.04 11.39 -17.38
N ARG A 170 -14.01 11.90 -16.14
CA ARG A 170 -14.60 13.18 -15.75
C ARG A 170 -13.50 14.16 -15.40
N LYS A 171 -13.70 15.40 -15.81
CA LYS A 171 -12.85 16.53 -15.39
C LYS A 171 -13.25 16.90 -13.97
N ILE A 172 -12.30 16.78 -13.05
CA ILE A 172 -12.45 17.12 -11.64
C ILE A 172 -11.55 18.31 -11.33
N GLU A 173 -12.08 19.28 -10.59
CA GLU A 173 -11.31 20.42 -10.08
C GLU A 173 -10.46 19.97 -8.88
N ILE A 174 -9.22 20.45 -8.84
CA ILE A 174 -8.28 20.21 -7.75
C ILE A 174 -8.10 21.52 -6.97
N ARG A 175 -8.13 21.40 -5.64
CA ARG A 175 -7.95 22.48 -4.66
C ARG A 175 -6.91 22.03 -3.64
N GLY A 176 -6.21 22.99 -3.05
CA GLY A 176 -5.02 22.71 -2.26
C GLY A 176 -5.27 21.83 -1.03
N LEU A 177 -6.36 22.06 -0.31
CA LEU A 177 -6.76 21.27 0.86
C LEU A 177 -7.75 20.14 0.54
N ALA A 178 -8.07 19.88 -0.73
CA ALA A 178 -9.06 18.86 -1.07
C ALA A 178 -8.53 17.43 -0.86
N GLY A 179 -9.43 16.53 -0.47
CA GLY A 179 -9.14 15.09 -0.40
C GLY A 179 -8.88 14.42 -1.77
N THR A 180 -9.05 15.15 -2.87
CA THR A 180 -8.76 14.64 -4.21
C THR A 180 -7.26 14.71 -4.49
N VAL A 181 -6.62 13.55 -4.51
CA VAL A 181 -5.17 13.43 -4.75
C VAL A 181 -4.83 13.68 -6.23
N PRO A 182 -3.83 14.54 -6.54
CA PRO A 182 -3.33 14.74 -7.89
C PRO A 182 -2.80 13.44 -8.50
N ASN A 183 -3.20 13.20 -9.74
CA ASN A 183 -2.84 12.03 -10.53
C ASN A 183 -2.03 12.41 -11.79
N ALA A 184 -1.57 11.43 -12.57
CA ALA A 184 -0.73 11.66 -13.75
C ALA A 184 -1.36 12.59 -14.82
N THR A 185 -2.68 12.76 -14.84
CA THR A 185 -3.40 13.65 -15.77
C THR A 185 -3.60 15.06 -15.23
N THR A 186 -3.16 15.33 -13.99
CA THR A 186 -3.46 16.58 -13.32
C THR A 186 -2.61 17.71 -13.89
N THR A 187 -3.24 18.84 -14.14
CA THR A 187 -2.62 20.07 -14.65
C THR A 187 -2.89 21.22 -13.68
N GLY A 188 -2.04 22.23 -13.68
CA GLY A 188 -2.14 23.40 -12.79
C GLY A 188 -1.01 23.45 -11.76
N ASP A 189 -1.25 24.15 -10.65
CA ASP A 189 -0.30 24.26 -9.55
C ASP A 189 -0.41 23.04 -8.61
N ILE A 190 0.47 22.07 -8.81
CA ILE A 190 0.56 20.85 -8.01
C ILE A 190 1.53 21.01 -6.83
N GLU A 191 2.26 22.13 -6.77
CA GLU A 191 3.12 22.41 -5.63
C GLU A 191 2.28 22.87 -4.43
N SER A 192 1.15 23.55 -4.68
CA SER A 192 0.22 24.04 -3.68
C SER A 192 -0.89 23.04 -3.29
N VAL A 193 -0.52 21.78 -3.05
CA VAL A 193 -1.44 20.71 -2.61
C VAL A 193 -0.97 20.06 -1.32
N VAL A 194 -1.91 19.65 -0.48
CA VAL A 194 -1.62 18.72 0.63
C VAL A 194 -1.25 17.36 0.08
N VAL A 195 -0.31 16.70 0.77
CA VAL A 195 0.18 15.38 0.38
C VAL A 195 -0.13 14.41 1.50
N TYR A 196 -1.17 13.61 1.30
CA TYR A 196 -1.55 12.54 2.21
C TYR A 196 -0.53 11.40 2.17
N ALA A 197 0.08 11.13 3.32
CA ALA A 197 1.02 10.05 3.50
C ALA A 197 1.07 9.66 4.99
N GLY A 198 1.19 8.36 5.28
CA GLY A 198 1.38 7.86 6.65
C GLY A 198 2.81 8.08 7.18
N GLN A 199 3.03 7.81 8.46
CA GLN A 199 4.30 8.01 9.19
C GLN A 199 5.47 7.10 8.75
N SER A 200 5.26 6.27 7.72
CA SER A 200 6.34 5.48 7.11
C SER A 200 7.19 6.30 6.15
N VAL A 201 6.82 7.55 5.86
CA VAL A 201 7.72 8.49 5.17
C VAL A 201 8.98 8.73 6.00
N GLY A 202 10.08 9.09 5.35
CA GLY A 202 11.40 9.17 6.00
C GLY A 202 12.10 7.82 6.21
N LEU A 203 11.37 6.69 6.25
CA LEU A 203 11.99 5.39 6.02
C LEU A 203 12.44 5.30 4.57
N ILE A 204 13.62 4.72 4.36
CA ILE A 204 14.33 4.94 3.10
C ILE A 204 13.71 4.13 1.94
N LEU A 205 13.06 4.84 1.02
CA LEU A 205 12.56 4.36 -0.27
C LEU A 205 13.66 4.45 -1.34
N TRP A 206 14.79 3.76 -1.15
CA TRP A 206 15.94 3.87 -2.06
C TRP A 206 15.56 3.55 -3.51
N ASN A 207 14.76 2.50 -3.72
CA ASN A 207 14.37 2.08 -5.07
C ASN A 207 13.51 3.15 -5.77
N GLU A 208 12.57 3.76 -5.06
CA GLU A 208 11.68 4.78 -5.61
C GLU A 208 12.42 6.11 -5.80
N ARG A 209 13.36 6.42 -4.91
CA ARG A 209 14.27 7.56 -5.07
C ARG A 209 15.13 7.41 -6.32
N ASP A 210 15.67 6.22 -6.59
CA ASP A 210 16.46 5.95 -7.79
C ASP A 210 15.62 6.09 -9.08
N VAL A 211 14.32 5.75 -9.04
CA VAL A 211 13.39 5.94 -10.17
C VAL A 211 13.09 7.42 -10.41
N LEU A 212 12.92 8.21 -9.34
CA LEU A 212 12.58 9.63 -9.45
C LEU A 212 13.80 10.53 -9.71
N CYS A 213 14.97 10.16 -9.20
CA CYS A 213 16.23 10.88 -9.37
C CYS A 213 17.04 10.26 -10.52
N SER A 214 16.64 10.56 -11.75
CA SER A 214 17.36 10.06 -12.93
C SER A 214 18.77 10.67 -13.05
N ILE A 215 19.74 9.86 -13.48
CA ILE A 215 21.09 10.33 -13.82
C ILE A 215 20.97 11.41 -14.92
N PRO A 216 21.60 12.58 -14.77
CA PRO A 216 21.59 13.63 -15.78
C PRO A 216 21.96 13.10 -17.17
N ALA A 217 21.36 13.66 -18.22
CA ALA A 217 21.70 13.27 -19.58
C ALA A 217 23.18 13.59 -19.84
N CYS A 218 23.96 12.55 -20.15
CA CYS A 218 25.36 12.64 -20.55
C CYS A 218 25.51 12.04 -21.95
N SER A 219 26.41 12.61 -22.76
CA SER A 219 26.86 12.03 -24.02
C SER A 219 27.87 10.88 -23.84
N CYS A 220 28.27 10.59 -22.59
CA CYS A 220 29.19 9.53 -22.23
C CYS A 220 28.49 8.17 -22.10
N GLU A 221 29.21 7.09 -22.44
CA GLU A 221 28.72 5.70 -22.31
C GLU A 221 28.43 5.27 -20.86
N THR A 222 28.94 6.04 -19.89
CA THR A 222 28.76 5.85 -18.45
C THR A 222 27.30 5.69 -18.03
N LYS A 223 26.34 6.37 -18.69
CA LYS A 223 24.91 6.19 -18.37
C LYS A 223 24.44 4.75 -18.63
N LYS A 224 24.89 4.13 -19.73
CA LYS A 224 24.54 2.75 -20.08
C LYS A 224 25.18 1.76 -19.11
N GLU A 225 26.44 2.00 -18.74
CA GLU A 225 27.16 1.16 -17.76
C GLU A 225 26.50 1.21 -16.38
N ILE A 226 26.15 2.40 -15.88
CA ILE A 226 25.45 2.54 -14.59
C ILE A 226 24.08 1.88 -14.66
N ALA A 227 23.31 2.06 -15.74
CA ALA A 227 22.01 1.42 -15.89
C ALA A 227 22.13 -0.12 -15.87
N CYS A 228 23.12 -0.68 -16.57
CA CYS A 228 23.39 -2.11 -16.58
C CYS A 228 23.81 -2.63 -15.19
N TYR A 229 24.68 -1.89 -14.49
CA TYR A 229 25.06 -2.19 -13.11
C TYR A 229 23.85 -2.18 -12.17
N VAL A 230 23.03 -1.14 -12.22
CA VAL A 230 21.82 -1.02 -11.38
C VAL A 230 20.85 -2.17 -11.63
N GLU A 231 20.61 -2.54 -12.90
CA GLU A 231 19.74 -3.66 -13.25
C GLU A 231 20.29 -4.99 -12.72
N THR A 232 21.61 -5.20 -12.84
CA THR A 232 22.30 -6.36 -12.28
C THR A 232 22.15 -6.42 -10.76
N GLN A 233 22.32 -5.29 -10.06
CA GLN A 233 22.15 -5.21 -8.61
C GLN A 233 20.70 -5.50 -8.18
N LYS A 234 19.69 -5.06 -8.95
CA LYS A 234 18.28 -5.36 -8.66
C LYS A 234 18.01 -6.87 -8.75
N THR A 235 18.48 -7.54 -9.81
CA THR A 235 18.34 -8.99 -9.95
C THR A 235 19.07 -9.73 -8.83
N MET A 236 20.28 -9.29 -8.48
CA MET A 236 21.04 -9.90 -7.39
C MET A 236 20.29 -9.80 -6.06
N LYS A 237 19.80 -8.61 -5.71
CA LYS A 237 18.98 -8.40 -4.50
C LYS A 237 17.72 -9.26 -4.50
N PHE A 238 17.05 -9.39 -5.64
CA PHE A 238 15.88 -10.26 -5.79
C PHE A 238 16.24 -11.72 -5.48
N LEU A 239 17.30 -12.26 -6.11
CA LEU A 239 17.74 -13.65 -5.91
C LEU A 239 18.21 -13.92 -4.48
N MET A 240 18.86 -12.94 -3.83
CA MET A 240 19.27 -13.04 -2.42
C MET A 240 18.07 -13.00 -1.45
N GLY A 241 16.97 -12.35 -1.84
CA GLY A 241 15.74 -12.29 -1.07
C GLY A 241 14.90 -13.56 -1.13
N LEU A 242 15.19 -14.49 -2.05
CA LEU A 242 14.51 -15.77 -2.13
C LEU A 242 14.92 -16.67 -0.95
N ASN A 243 13.93 -17.32 -0.33
CA ASN A 243 14.17 -18.30 0.72
C ASN A 243 14.73 -19.63 0.15
N ASP A 244 15.08 -20.56 1.03
CA ASP A 244 15.73 -21.82 0.64
C ASP A 244 14.87 -22.73 -0.24
N SER A 245 13.54 -22.56 -0.27
CA SER A 245 12.65 -23.31 -1.17
C SER A 245 12.93 -23.02 -2.65
N TYR A 246 13.62 -21.92 -2.95
CA TYR A 246 13.99 -21.50 -4.31
C TYR A 246 15.50 -21.61 -4.56
N ALA A 247 16.22 -22.38 -3.75
CA ALA A 247 17.67 -22.57 -3.91
C ALA A 247 18.06 -23.06 -5.31
N THR A 248 17.24 -23.90 -5.94
CA THR A 248 17.41 -24.37 -7.32
C THR A 248 17.35 -23.22 -8.33
N VAL A 249 16.35 -22.35 -8.21
CA VAL A 249 16.20 -21.17 -9.09
C VAL A 249 17.40 -20.25 -8.93
N ARG A 250 17.82 -19.97 -7.69
CA ARG A 250 19.00 -19.16 -7.39
C ARG A 250 20.27 -19.75 -8.01
N SER A 251 20.51 -21.04 -7.81
CA SER A 251 21.72 -21.73 -8.29
C SER A 251 21.80 -21.80 -9.82
N ASN A 252 20.65 -21.91 -10.49
CA ASN A 252 20.59 -21.94 -11.96
C ASN A 252 20.67 -20.55 -12.59
N THR A 253 20.21 -19.51 -11.89
CA THR A 253 20.15 -18.15 -12.42
C THR A 253 21.43 -17.37 -12.20
N PHE A 254 22.08 -17.57 -11.04
CA PHE A 254 23.28 -16.81 -10.65
C PHE A 254 24.47 -16.92 -11.62
N PRO A 255 24.74 -18.07 -12.27
CA PRO A 255 25.85 -18.18 -13.23
C PRO A 255 25.61 -17.54 -14.60
N LEU A 256 24.43 -16.98 -14.87
CA LEU A 256 24.12 -16.38 -16.17
C LEU A 256 24.85 -15.03 -16.32
N GLU A 257 25.59 -14.86 -17.41
CA GLU A 257 26.23 -13.59 -17.78
C GLU A 257 25.73 -13.09 -19.15
N PRO A 258 25.16 -11.86 -19.23
CA PRO A 258 24.78 -11.01 -18.11
C PRO A 258 23.63 -11.63 -17.29
N LEU A 259 23.52 -11.24 -16.02
CA LEU A 259 22.38 -11.65 -15.19
C LEU A 259 21.07 -11.22 -15.87
N PRO A 260 20.01 -12.03 -15.80
CA PRO A 260 18.71 -11.67 -16.37
C PRO A 260 18.12 -10.46 -15.64
N THR A 261 17.13 -9.81 -16.25
CA THR A 261 16.34 -8.77 -15.55
C THR A 261 15.51 -9.38 -14.41
N VAL A 262 15.07 -8.55 -13.47
CA VAL A 262 14.22 -9.00 -12.34
C VAL A 262 12.97 -9.70 -12.85
N SER A 263 12.31 -9.17 -13.88
CA SER A 263 11.10 -9.76 -14.47
C SER A 263 11.34 -11.18 -15.01
N LYS A 264 12.48 -11.39 -15.66
CA LYS A 264 12.86 -12.71 -16.18
C LYS A 264 13.25 -13.67 -15.05
N ALA A 265 13.98 -13.20 -14.03
CA ALA A 265 14.26 -13.99 -12.84
C ALA A 265 12.97 -14.39 -12.09
N TYR A 266 12.01 -13.47 -11.97
CA TYR A 266 10.70 -13.74 -11.36
C TYR A 266 9.89 -14.77 -12.17
N SER A 267 9.98 -14.75 -13.50
CA SER A 267 9.35 -15.76 -14.35
C SER A 267 9.91 -17.16 -14.10
N LEU A 268 11.21 -17.30 -13.81
CA LEU A 268 11.83 -18.58 -13.43
C LEU A 268 11.34 -19.07 -12.06
N VAL A 269 11.10 -18.16 -11.11
CA VAL A 269 10.49 -18.49 -9.82
C VAL A 269 9.08 -19.04 -10.03
N LEU A 270 8.23 -18.34 -10.77
CA LEU A 270 6.86 -18.80 -11.06
C LEU A 270 6.85 -20.15 -11.79
N TYR A 271 7.79 -20.36 -12.70
CA TYR A 271 7.93 -21.64 -13.39
C TYR A 271 8.29 -22.77 -12.42
N HIS A 272 9.22 -22.54 -11.49
CA HIS A 272 9.58 -23.51 -10.46
C HIS A 272 8.40 -23.83 -9.54
N GLU A 273 7.64 -22.83 -9.08
CA GLU A 273 6.46 -23.03 -8.22
C GLU A 273 5.41 -23.93 -8.85
N ARG A 274 5.17 -23.75 -10.16
CA ARG A 274 4.25 -24.60 -10.94
C ARG A 274 4.70 -26.07 -11.00
N GLN A 275 6.00 -26.33 -10.86
CA GLN A 275 6.55 -27.69 -10.90
C GLN A 275 6.63 -28.35 -9.52
N THR A 276 6.92 -27.58 -8.47
CA THR A 276 7.14 -28.13 -7.13
C THR A 276 5.88 -28.21 -6.28
N THR A 277 4.80 -27.56 -6.67
CA THR A 277 3.56 -27.48 -5.89
C THR A 277 2.42 -28.17 -6.65
N PRO A 278 1.75 -29.22 -6.11
CA PRO A 278 0.48 -29.67 -6.67
C PRO A 278 -0.52 -28.50 -6.61
N PRO A 279 -1.57 -28.44 -7.47
CA PRO A 279 -2.44 -27.28 -7.60
C PRO A 279 -3.18 -27.01 -6.28
N LYS A 280 -2.53 -26.21 -5.42
CA LYS A 280 -3.12 -25.53 -4.28
C LYS A 280 -3.15 -24.07 -4.70
N ILE A 281 -4.35 -23.50 -4.62
CA ILE A 281 -4.68 -22.11 -4.85
C ILE A 281 -3.52 -21.25 -4.33
N LEU A 282 -2.78 -20.63 -5.24
CA LEU A 282 -1.67 -19.74 -4.91
C LEU A 282 -2.18 -18.73 -3.88
N GLY A 283 -1.37 -18.42 -2.87
CA GLY A 283 -1.55 -17.21 -2.09
C GLY A 283 -1.32 -16.02 -3.02
N HIS A 284 -2.37 -15.63 -3.75
CA HIS A 284 -2.30 -14.50 -4.66
C HIS A 284 -1.97 -13.26 -3.83
N ILE A 285 -0.90 -12.55 -4.21
CA ILE A 285 -0.87 -11.09 -4.09
C ILE A 285 -2.05 -10.63 -4.94
N SER A 286 -3.22 -10.54 -4.33
CA SER A 286 -4.36 -9.95 -5.00
C SER A 286 -4.10 -8.45 -5.05
N SER A 287 -3.58 -7.99 -6.18
CA SER A 287 -3.97 -6.68 -6.66
C SER A 287 -5.48 -6.77 -6.88
N ALA A 288 -6.26 -6.21 -5.96
CA ALA A 288 -7.69 -6.02 -6.21
C ALA A 288 -7.79 -5.29 -7.55
N HIS A 289 -8.38 -5.94 -8.55
CA HIS A 289 -8.59 -5.32 -9.85
C HIS A 289 -9.47 -4.09 -9.63
N PHE A 290 -8.93 -2.94 -9.99
CA PHE A 290 -9.53 -1.62 -9.91
C PHE A 290 -10.80 -1.58 -10.79
N ARG A 291 -11.94 -1.97 -10.23
CA ARG A 291 -13.24 -1.50 -10.71
C ARG A 291 -13.75 -0.46 -9.71
N ASP A 292 -14.11 0.71 -10.24
CA ASP A 292 -14.70 1.88 -9.58
C ASP A 292 -13.79 2.91 -8.87
N GLY A 293 -12.46 2.75 -8.87
CA GLY A 293 -11.47 3.77 -8.44
C GLY A 293 -11.89 4.76 -7.35
N ARG A 294 -12.47 4.25 -6.27
CA ARG A 294 -12.69 4.97 -5.00
C ARG A 294 -11.67 4.59 -3.93
N VAL A 295 -10.53 4.01 -4.29
CA VAL A 295 -9.57 3.49 -3.31
C VAL A 295 -8.13 3.81 -3.72
N THR A 296 -7.41 4.45 -2.80
CA THR A 296 -5.94 4.60 -2.75
C THR A 296 -5.25 3.25 -2.97
N PRO A 297 -4.05 3.15 -3.59
CA PRO A 297 -3.38 1.87 -3.75
C PRO A 297 -3.13 1.24 -2.37
N LEU A 298 -3.89 0.21 -2.04
CA LEU A 298 -3.73 -0.62 -0.86
C LEU A 298 -3.34 -2.02 -1.34
N ILE A 299 -2.11 -2.43 -1.07
CA ILE A 299 -1.65 -3.78 -1.40
C ILE A 299 -1.63 -4.62 -0.13
N PHE A 300 -2.25 -5.80 -0.21
CA PHE A 300 -2.30 -6.77 0.88
C PHE A 300 -1.21 -7.82 0.71
N VAL A 301 -0.40 -8.02 1.75
CA VAL A 301 0.63 -9.07 1.80
C VAL A 301 0.28 -10.01 2.94
N VAL A 302 0.01 -11.27 2.62
CA VAL A 302 -0.49 -12.27 3.59
C VAL A 302 0.51 -13.42 3.72
N ASN A 303 0.75 -13.90 4.94
CA ASN A 303 1.67 -15.01 5.17
C ASN A 303 1.05 -16.35 4.76
N GLU A 304 1.66 -17.07 3.81
CA GLU A 304 1.17 -18.35 3.26
C GLU A 304 0.88 -19.44 4.30
N LYS A 305 1.72 -19.60 5.33
CA LYS A 305 1.52 -20.62 6.38
C LYS A 305 0.34 -20.29 7.29
N ARG A 306 -0.03 -19.01 7.42
CA ARG A 306 -1.20 -18.53 8.18
C ARG A 306 -2.43 -18.28 7.30
N LEU A 307 -2.26 -18.28 5.97
CA LEU A 307 -3.27 -18.14 4.90
C LEU A 307 -4.26 -19.31 4.86
N LEU A 308 -3.87 -20.49 5.35
CA LEU A 308 -4.74 -21.66 5.46
C LEU A 308 -6.04 -21.36 6.25
N ARG A 309 -6.05 -20.38 7.15
CA ARG A 309 -7.27 -19.95 7.87
C ARG A 309 -8.17 -19.06 7.00
N LEU A 310 -7.60 -18.11 6.25
CA LEU A 310 -8.33 -17.32 5.25
C LEU A 310 -8.94 -18.20 4.17
N ASN A 311 -8.17 -19.14 3.62
CA ASN A 311 -8.66 -20.12 2.66
C ASN A 311 -9.72 -21.04 3.26
N LYS A 312 -9.68 -21.38 4.56
CA LYS A 312 -10.71 -22.19 5.21
C LYS A 312 -12.04 -21.46 5.33
N VAL A 313 -12.04 -20.16 5.62
CA VAL A 313 -13.25 -19.31 5.63
C VAL A 313 -13.85 -19.22 4.22
N VAL A 314 -12.99 -19.02 3.20
CA VAL A 314 -13.39 -19.02 1.78
C VAL A 314 -13.98 -20.37 1.34
N LEU A 315 -13.31 -21.48 1.69
CA LEU A 315 -13.75 -22.84 1.33
C LEU A 315 -15.04 -23.25 2.05
N GLN A 316 -15.23 -22.87 3.32
CA GLN A 316 -16.47 -23.17 4.06
C GLN A 316 -17.71 -22.50 3.47
N LYS A 317 -17.56 -21.28 2.93
CA LYS A 317 -18.64 -20.58 2.21
C LYS A 317 -18.92 -21.23 0.85
N ALA A 318 -17.89 -21.59 0.10
CA ALA A 318 -18.04 -22.26 -1.20
C ALA A 318 -18.71 -23.64 -1.13
N THR A 319 -18.63 -24.34 0.01
CA THR A 319 -19.32 -25.63 0.23
C THR A 319 -20.76 -25.52 0.74
N LYS A 320 -21.23 -24.31 1.09
CA LYS A 320 -22.57 -24.06 1.66
C LYS A 320 -23.53 -23.32 0.72
N SER A 321 -23.05 -22.90 -0.45
CA SER A 321 -23.81 -22.35 -1.58
C SER A 321 -24.04 -23.42 -2.64
#